data_AF-A0A935XB32-F1
#
_entry.id   AF-A0A935XB32-F1
#
_cell.length_a   1.000
_cell.length_b   1.000
_cell.length_c   1.000
_cell.angle_alpha   90.00
_cell.angle_beta   90.00
_cell.angle_gamma   90.00
#
_symmetry.space_group_name_H-M   'P 1'
#
loop_
_entity.id
_entity.type
_entity.pdbx_description
1 polymer ?
#
loop_
_entity_poly.entity_id
_entity_poly.type
_entity_poly.pdbx_seq_one_letter_code
_entity_poly.pdbx_strand_id
1 'polypeptide(L)' 'MSRLTITLSESRYRALKEASAQRNKTIGQLIDESLELYGIRSREDAAELVRRARARSSLTEKDALAVAEKEVRAYRHKP' A
#
# COMPACT_ATOMS: atom_id res chain seq x y z
N MET A 1 -7.66 -15.40 -0.64
CA MET A 1 -8.17 -14.27 -1.46
C MET A 1 -9.69 -14.27 -1.37
N SER A 2 -10.29 -13.14 -1.00
CA SER A 2 -11.74 -12.93 -1.10
C SER A 2 -12.09 -12.49 -2.53
N ARG A 3 -13.26 -12.90 -3.04
CA ARG A 3 -13.73 -12.50 -4.38
C ARG A 3 -14.41 -11.14 -4.29
N LEU A 4 -13.92 -10.16 -5.05
CA LEU A 4 -14.54 -8.85 -5.21
C LEU A 4 -15.18 -8.75 -6.61
N THR A 5 -16.37 -8.15 -6.69
CA THR A 5 -16.99 -7.76 -7.97
C THR A 5 -17.03 -6.24 -8.02
N ILE A 6 -16.51 -5.65 -9.09
CA ILE A 6 -16.50 -4.20 -9.33
C ILE A 6 -17.27 -3.89 -10.62
N THR A 7 -17.91 -2.73 -10.67
CA THR A 7 -18.53 -2.23 -11.90
C THR A 7 -17.59 -1.24 -12.57
N LEU A 8 -17.33 -1.44 -13.86
CA LEU A 8 -16.51 -0.55 -14.69
C LEU A 8 -17.33 -0.06 -15.87
N SER A 9 -17.02 1.14 -16.38
CA SER A 9 -17.52 1.51 -17.71
C SER A 9 -16.92 0.58 -18.76
N GLU A 10 -17.66 0.33 -19.85
CA GLU A 10 -17.19 -0.48 -20.98
C GLU A 10 -15.83 0.01 -21.51
N SER A 11 -15.66 1.33 -21.64
CA SER A 11 -14.39 1.95 -22.06
C SER A 11 -13.23 1.59 -21.14
N ARG A 12 -13.46 1.56 -19.83
CA ARG A 12 -12.42 1.26 -18.82
C ARG A 12 -12.11 -0.23 -18.77
N TYR A 13 -13.12 -1.09 -18.91
CA TYR A 13 -12.91 -2.53 -19.02
C TYR A 13 -12.04 -2.88 -20.23
N ARG A 14 -12.31 -2.30 -21.41
CA ARG A 14 -11.50 -2.53 -22.62
C ARG A 14 -10.05 -2.07 -22.44
N ALA A 15 -9.85 -0.85 -21.96
CA ALA A 15 -8.51 -0.31 -21.69
C ALA A 15 -7.74 -1.20 -20.68
N LEU A 16 -8.41 -1.69 -19.63
CA LEU A 16 -7.80 -2.57 -18.64
C LEU A 16 -7.41 -3.93 -19.24
N LYS A 17 -8.27 -4.50 -20.09
CA LYS A 17 -8.01 -5.76 -20.79
C LYS A 17 -6.81 -5.63 -21.72
N GLU A 18 -6.74 -4.55 -22.51
CA GLU A 18 -5.60 -4.25 -23.39
C GLU A 18 -4.29 -4.09 -22.60
N ALA A 19 -4.31 -3.30 -21.52
CA ALA A 19 -3.14 -3.10 -20.66
C ALA A 19 -2.65 -4.41 -20.02
N SER A 20 -3.58 -5.28 -19.60
CA SER A 20 -3.24 -6.60 -19.04
C SER A 20 -2.56 -7.50 -20.09
N ALA A 21 -3.07 -7.50 -21.32
CA ALA A 21 -2.49 -8.25 -22.43
C ALA A 21 -1.10 -7.72 -22.82
N GLN A 22 -0.94 -6.40 -22.91
CA GLN A 22 0.34 -5.76 -23.23
C GLN A 22 1.43 -6.10 -22.19
N ARG A 23 1.06 -6.21 -20.91
CA ARG A 23 1.97 -6.54 -19.82
C ARG A 23 2.15 -8.03 -19.57
N ASN A 24 1.47 -8.88 -20.36
CA ASN A 24 1.41 -10.33 -20.17
C ASN A 24 1.02 -10.73 -18.74
N LYS A 25 -0.02 -10.08 -18.19
CA LYS A 25 -0.56 -10.33 -16.84
C LYS A 25 -2.07 -10.51 -16.89
N THR A 26 -2.62 -11.17 -15.88
CA THR A 26 -4.07 -11.19 -15.69
C THR A 26 -4.56 -9.81 -15.24
N ILE A 27 -5.84 -9.50 -15.49
CA ILE A 27 -6.47 -8.28 -14.97
C ILE A 27 -6.35 -8.23 -13.43
N GLY A 28 -6.52 -9.37 -12.74
CA GLY A 28 -6.38 -9.45 -11.28
C GLY A 28 -5.00 -9.02 -10.81
N GLN A 29 -3.93 -9.61 -11.37
CA GLN A 29 -2.55 -9.22 -11.05
C GLN A 29 -2.27 -7.75 -11.31
N LEU A 30 -2.81 -7.20 -12.41
CA LEU A 30 -2.62 -5.80 -12.74
C LEU A 30 -3.34 -4.87 -11.74
N ILE A 31 -4.53 -5.26 -11.27
CA ILE A 31 -5.25 -4.55 -10.21
C ILE A 31 -4.48 -4.64 -8.90
N ASP A 32 -4.03 -5.84 -8.50
CA ASP A 32 -3.29 -6.03 -7.25
C ASP A 32 -2.02 -5.15 -7.21
N GLU A 33 -1.23 -5.15 -8.29
CA GLU A 33 -0.06 -4.26 -8.42
C GLU A 33 -0.44 -2.79 -8.37
N SER A 34 -1.57 -2.41 -8.97
CA SER A 34 -2.06 -1.04 -8.93
C SER A 34 -2.46 -0.63 -7.50
N LEU A 35 -3.11 -1.52 -6.75
CA LEU A 35 -3.47 -1.28 -5.35
C LEU A 35 -2.20 -1.10 -4.50
N GLU A 36 -1.19 -1.93 -4.71
CA GLU A 36 0.12 -1.78 -4.04
C GLU A 36 0.79 -0.45 -4.38
N LEU A 37 0.76 -0.03 -5.66
CA LEU A 37 1.30 1.25 -6.13
C LEU A 37 0.56 2.45 -5.50
N TYR A 38 -0.76 2.35 -5.32
CA TYR A 38 -1.55 3.35 -4.59
C TYR A 38 -1.35 3.30 -3.07
N GLY A 39 -0.52 2.37 -2.56
CA GLY A 39 -0.27 2.22 -1.13
C GLY A 39 -1.43 1.59 -0.35
N ILE A 40 -2.40 0.99 -1.05
CA ILE A 40 -3.52 0.28 -0.44
C ILE A 40 -2.99 -1.06 0.07
N ARG A 41 -2.64 -1.09 1.36
CA ARG A 41 -2.09 -2.26 2.06
C ARG A 41 -2.97 -2.61 3.24
N SER A 42 -2.93 -3.86 3.67
CA SER A 42 -3.56 -4.26 4.92
C SER A 42 -2.87 -3.54 6.10
N ARG A 43 -3.59 -3.42 7.23
CA ARG A 43 -2.99 -2.86 8.45
C ARG A 43 -1.83 -3.74 8.93
N GLU A 44 -1.96 -5.04 8.74
CA GLU A 44 -0.96 -6.04 9.06
C GLU A 44 0.33 -5.83 8.25
N ASP A 45 0.22 -5.61 6.94
CA ASP A 45 1.37 -5.34 6.06
C ASP A 45 2.05 -4.02 6.41
N ALA A 46 1.28 -2.99 6.73
CA ALA A 46 1.81 -1.71 7.18
C ALA A 46 2.57 -1.88 8.51
N ALA A 47 2.01 -2.64 9.46
CA ALA A 47 2.68 -2.95 10.72
C ALA A 47 3.98 -3.74 10.50
N GLU A 48 3.98 -4.72 9.59
CA GLU A 48 5.18 -5.48 9.25
C GLU A 48 6.26 -4.61 8.60
N LEU A 49 5.88 -3.70 7.71
CA LEU A 49 6.81 -2.73 7.13
C LEU A 49 7.50 -1.89 8.21
N VAL A 50 6.75 -1.41 9.20
CA VAL A 50 7.29 -0.65 10.34
C VAL A 50 8.18 -1.53 11.21
N ARG A 51 7.79 -2.78 11.49
CA ARG A 51 8.63 -3.73 12.26
C ARG A 51 9.99 -3.94 11.59
N ARG A 52 10.01 -4.21 10.28
CA ARG A 52 11.26 -4.41 9.53
C ARG A 52 12.13 -3.15 9.50
N ALA A 53 11.52 -1.97 9.40
CA ALA A 53 12.24 -0.70 9.45
C ALA A 53 12.89 -0.49 10.82
N ARG A 54 12.16 -0.74 11.91
CA ARG A 54 12.68 -0.65 13.28
C ARG A 54 13.88 -1.56 13.50
N ALA A 55 13.79 -2.82 13.06
CA ALA A 55 14.88 -3.80 13.17
C ALA A 55 16.17 -3.38 12.44
N ARG A 56 16.08 -2.49 11.46
CA ARG A 56 17.22 -2.01 10.64
C ARG A 56 17.63 -0.56 10.92
N SER A 57 16.96 0.12 11.86
CA SER A 57 17.04 1.58 12.00
C SER A 57 18.34 2.09 12.64
N SER A 58 19.11 1.21 13.29
CA SER A 58 20.32 1.56 14.08
C SER A 58 20.09 2.65 15.13
N LEU A 59 18.83 3.00 15.43
CA LEU A 59 18.46 4.04 16.37
C LEU A 59 18.63 3.53 17.79
N THR A 60 19.14 4.39 18.67
CA THR A 60 19.04 4.15 20.11
C THR A 60 17.59 4.25 20.55
N GLU A 61 17.26 3.69 21.72
CA GLU A 61 15.91 3.80 22.29
C GLU A 61 15.44 5.25 22.40
N LYS A 62 16.33 6.16 22.82
CA LYS A 62 16.04 7.59 22.95
C LYS A 62 15.69 8.22 21.59
N ASP A 63 16.45 7.90 20.55
CA ASP A 63 16.22 8.44 19.21
C ASP A 63 14.91 7.89 18.61
N ALA A 64 14.64 6.59 18.82
CA ALA A 64 13.41 5.96 18.37
C ALA A 64 12.17 6.57 19.04
N LEU A 65 12.24 6.87 20.34
CA LEU A 65 11.15 7.50 21.08
C LEU A 65 10.88 8.93 20.58
N ALA A 66 11.94 9.72 20.38
CA ALA A 66 11.83 11.08 19.86
C ALA A 66 11.14 11.13 18.48
N VAL A 67 11.48 10.19 17.59
CA VAL A 67 10.82 10.05 16.28
C VAL A 67 9.35 9.67 16.46
N ALA A 68 9.02 8.70 17.32
CA ALA A 68 7.66 8.26 17.54
C ALA A 68 6.75 9.39 18.07
N GLU A 69 7.21 10.17 19.05
CA GLU A 69 6.47 11.31 19.60
C GLU A 69 6.20 12.39 18.56
N LYS A 70 7.22 12.70 17.74
CA LYS A 70 7.10 13.67 16.64
C LYS A 70 6.01 13.25 15.65
N GLU A 71 6.01 12.00 15.20
CA GLU A 71 5.03 11.50 14.23
C GLU A 71 3.61 11.44 14.80
N VAL A 72 3.45 11.00 16.06
CA VAL A 72 2.14 10.99 16.73
C VAL A 72 1.59 12.41 16.87
N ARG A 73 2.43 13.38 17.23
CA ARG A 73 2.05 14.79 17.31
C ARG A 73 1.61 15.31 15.94
N ALA A 74 2.40 15.06 14.90
CA ALA A 74 2.07 15.48 13.53
C ALA A 74 0.74 14.90 13.04
N TYR A 75 0.46 13.62 13.32
CA TYR A 75 -0.80 12.98 12.96
C TYR A 75 -2.00 13.61 13.71
N ARG A 76 -1.85 13.87 15.02
CA ARG A 76 -2.91 14.48 15.84
C ARG A 76 -3.21 15.94 15.48
N HIS A 77 -2.25 16.66 14.92
CA HIS A 77 -2.43 18.05 14.47
C HIS A 77 -2.85 18.20 13.00
N LYS A 78 -3.09 17.09 12.30
CA LYS A 78 -3.62 17.13 10.94
C LYS A 78 -5.12 17.47 11.01
N PRO A 79 -5.62 18.50 10.28
CA PRO A 79 -7.03 18.89 10.29
C PRO A 79 -7.94 17.83 9.67
#